data_AF-U2H6W3-F1
#
_entry.id   AF-U2H6W3-F1
#
_cell.length_a   1.000
_cell.length_b   1.000
_cell.length_c   1.000
_cell.angle_alpha   90.00
_cell.angle_beta   90.00
_cell.angle_gamma   90.00
#
_symmetry.space_group_name_H-M   'P 1'
#
loop_
_entity.id
_entity.type
_entity.pdbx_description
1 polymer ?
#
loop_
_entity_poly.entity_id
_entity_poly.type
_entity_poly.pdbx_seq_one_letter_code
_entity_poly.pdbx_strand_id
1 'polypeptide(L)'
;MRQSLFKSVKDGFSSVGQFVVSFFSSWYGRPVALGIMLVSSAFLVTCFTKSFPVLESLLIKQHTMTFLFNIVLMVPVVLVVGMTVYSLDKSAYWSRYKTGRWIFQLLMLCPVLGAVILRTVRWVYLGLFDEDLFEIGYIERDFVLVMMCILLQQVYYLVYGMWREIEDLHKSVLMYEEKEQRLIEEGAAIRGELEAQRAGCGDCAMYLIYAWSILSDMYKEIEVSFDETAFVHIPVRFLSKVYIQKKDGVKLFYAKLLNEREVLLNINSLSGLEALCPSILVKNKTDELINILSIRTVEIKEDRAYLDLFGGEIVEVGKVYWERLRIYLDELERAMDKAKELLKRNWDVQGEEE
;
A
#
# COMPACT_ATOMS: atom_id res chain seq x y z
N MET A 1 -1.52 32.86 -45.62
CA MET A 1 -2.68 32.42 -44.82
C MET A 1 -3.17 31.00 -45.15
N ARG A 2 -3.26 30.55 -46.42
CA ARG A 2 -3.67 29.16 -46.75
C ARG A 2 -2.73 28.05 -46.29
N GLN A 3 -1.41 28.30 -46.20
CA GLN A 3 -0.44 27.26 -45.80
C GLN A 3 -0.42 26.95 -44.30
N SER A 4 -0.83 27.86 -43.41
CA SER A 4 -0.88 27.56 -41.96
C SER A 4 -2.10 26.72 -41.57
N LEU A 5 -3.23 26.88 -42.28
CA LEU A 5 -4.42 26.05 -42.10
C LEU A 5 -4.16 24.59 -42.49
N PHE A 6 -3.47 24.33 -43.61
CA PHE A 6 -3.15 22.96 -44.03
C PHE A 6 -2.16 22.26 -43.10
N LYS A 7 -1.22 23.00 -42.48
CA LYS A 7 -0.28 22.45 -41.50
C LYS A 7 -1.01 22.08 -40.20
N SER A 8 -1.86 22.97 -39.70
CA SER A 8 -2.69 22.73 -38.52
C SER A 8 -3.67 21.55 -38.70
N VAL A 9 -4.23 21.37 -39.90
CA VAL A 9 -5.13 20.25 -40.20
C VAL A 9 -4.34 18.92 -40.27
N LYS A 10 -3.17 18.91 -40.90
CA LYS A 10 -2.31 17.72 -40.98
C LYS A 10 -1.79 17.29 -39.59
N ASP A 11 -1.42 18.25 -38.76
CA ASP A 11 -0.99 18.00 -37.37
C ASP A 11 -2.17 17.50 -36.52
N GLY A 12 -3.37 18.04 -36.71
CA GLY A 12 -4.61 17.56 -36.11
C GLY A 12 -4.95 16.11 -36.49
N PHE A 13 -4.83 15.73 -37.77
CA PHE A 13 -5.07 14.36 -38.22
C PHE A 13 -4.05 13.37 -37.66
N SER A 14 -2.78 13.78 -37.49
CA SER A 14 -1.77 12.94 -36.84
C SER A 14 -2.05 12.71 -35.35
N SER A 15 -2.54 13.75 -34.65
CA SER A 15 -2.94 13.69 -33.25
C SER A 15 -4.18 12.81 -33.03
N VAL A 16 -5.19 12.92 -33.89
CA VAL A 16 -6.39 12.06 -33.84
C VAL A 16 -6.02 10.60 -34.13
N GLY A 17 -5.15 10.35 -35.11
CA GLY A 17 -4.67 8.99 -35.42
C GLY A 17 -3.95 8.35 -34.23
N GLN A 18 -3.06 9.09 -33.58
CA GLN A 18 -2.37 8.61 -32.36
C GLN A 18 -3.33 8.37 -31.21
N PHE A 19 -4.34 9.23 -31.03
CA PHE A 19 -5.38 9.03 -30.02
C PHE A 19 -6.17 7.74 -30.26
N VAL A 20 -6.61 7.51 -31.50
CA VAL A 20 -7.39 6.30 -31.87
C VAL A 20 -6.56 5.03 -31.65
N VAL A 21 -5.30 5.02 -32.09
CA VAL A 21 -4.40 3.88 -31.83
C VAL A 21 -4.22 3.67 -30.33
N SER A 22 -4.02 4.74 -29.56
CA SER A 22 -3.88 4.64 -28.10
C SER A 22 -5.16 4.15 -27.43
N PHE A 23 -6.34 4.55 -27.91
CA PHE A 23 -7.63 4.06 -27.44
C PHE A 23 -7.80 2.56 -27.68
N PHE A 24 -7.55 2.06 -28.90
CA PHE A 24 -7.68 0.63 -29.20
C PHE A 24 -6.59 -0.23 -28.54
N SER A 25 -5.43 0.34 -28.21
CA SER A 25 -4.42 -0.31 -27.37
C SER A 25 -4.79 -0.34 -25.89
N SER A 26 -5.70 0.54 -25.46
CA SER A 26 -6.17 0.61 -24.09
C SER A 26 -7.27 -0.42 -23.83
N TRP A 27 -7.57 -0.65 -22.56
CA TRP A 27 -8.65 -1.55 -22.19
C TRP A 27 -10.05 -1.02 -22.60
N TYR A 28 -10.22 0.31 -22.72
CA TYR A 28 -11.49 0.93 -23.14
C TYR A 28 -11.87 0.58 -24.58
N GLY A 29 -10.87 0.37 -25.44
CA GLY A 29 -11.04 0.05 -26.86
C GLY A 29 -10.92 -1.43 -27.19
N ARG A 30 -10.90 -2.33 -26.19
CA ARG A 30 -10.80 -3.77 -26.46
C ARG A 30 -12.01 -4.24 -27.30
N PRO A 31 -11.80 -4.87 -28.47
CA PRO A 31 -12.90 -5.25 -29.36
C PRO A 31 -13.96 -6.13 -28.70
N VAL A 32 -13.54 -7.02 -27.80
CA VAL A 32 -14.45 -7.91 -27.05
C VAL A 32 -15.35 -7.10 -26.12
N ALA A 33 -14.79 -6.14 -25.36
CA ALA A 33 -15.57 -5.29 -24.46
C ALA A 33 -16.56 -4.40 -25.22
N LEU A 34 -16.10 -3.77 -26.30
CA LEU A 34 -16.95 -2.98 -27.18
C LEU A 34 -18.05 -3.85 -27.81
N GLY A 35 -17.73 -5.07 -28.24
CA GLY A 35 -18.70 -6.02 -28.78
C GLY A 35 -19.77 -6.43 -27.77
N ILE A 36 -19.40 -6.70 -26.52
CA ILE A 36 -20.35 -7.02 -25.45
C ILE A 36 -21.29 -5.84 -25.18
N MET A 37 -20.75 -4.62 -25.04
CA MET A 37 -21.55 -3.41 -24.84
C MET A 37 -22.49 -3.12 -26.02
N LEU A 38 -22.01 -3.35 -27.25
CA LEU A 38 -22.77 -3.19 -28.46
C LEU A 38 -23.96 -4.15 -28.53
N VAL A 39 -23.68 -5.44 -28.32
CA VAL A 39 -24.69 -6.50 -28.38
C VAL A 39 -25.71 -6.35 -27.25
N SER A 40 -25.28 -6.05 -26.03
CA SER A 40 -26.19 -5.86 -24.89
C SER A 40 -27.08 -4.62 -25.07
N SER A 41 -26.51 -3.51 -25.55
CA SER A 41 -27.28 -2.28 -25.84
C SER A 41 -28.29 -2.52 -26.96
N ALA A 42 -27.86 -3.12 -28.08
CA ALA A 42 -28.75 -3.44 -29.18
C ALA A 42 -29.86 -4.42 -28.77
N PHE A 43 -29.54 -5.41 -27.93
CA PHE A 43 -30.51 -6.37 -27.41
C PHE A 43 -31.56 -5.68 -26.54
N LEU A 44 -31.13 -4.83 -25.61
CA LEU A 44 -32.04 -4.04 -24.76
C LEU A 44 -32.98 -3.19 -25.61
N VAL A 45 -32.46 -2.45 -26.60
CA VAL A 45 -33.30 -1.62 -27.48
C VAL A 45 -34.32 -2.45 -28.23
N THR A 46 -33.89 -3.59 -28.78
CA THR A 46 -34.76 -4.41 -29.63
C THR A 46 -35.85 -5.12 -28.81
N CYS A 47 -35.55 -5.56 -27.59
CA CYS A 47 -36.54 -6.21 -26.73
C CYS A 47 -37.51 -5.22 -26.09
N PHE A 48 -37.09 -4.00 -25.75
CA PHE A 48 -37.97 -3.00 -25.14
C PHE A 48 -38.89 -2.28 -26.13
N THR A 49 -38.56 -2.29 -27.42
CA THR A 49 -39.39 -1.68 -28.47
C THR A 49 -40.55 -2.56 -28.90
N LYS A 50 -40.57 -3.86 -28.55
CA LYS A 50 -41.63 -4.80 -28.91
C LYS A 50 -42.36 -5.35 -27.69
N SER A 51 -43.69 -5.35 -27.75
CA SER A 51 -44.57 -5.85 -26.67
C SER A 51 -44.66 -7.38 -26.56
N PHE A 52 -43.73 -8.14 -27.16
CA PHE A 52 -43.78 -9.60 -27.23
C PHE A 52 -42.86 -10.27 -26.18
N PRO A 53 -43.17 -11.49 -25.73
CA PRO A 53 -42.27 -12.27 -24.87
C PRO A 53 -40.92 -12.50 -25.56
N VAL A 54 -39.82 -12.26 -24.84
CA VAL A 54 -38.44 -12.25 -25.37
C VAL A 54 -38.07 -13.52 -26.16
N LEU A 55 -38.52 -14.68 -25.71
CA LEU A 55 -38.22 -15.99 -26.32
C LEU A 55 -38.92 -16.20 -27.66
N GLU A 56 -40.16 -15.76 -27.82
CA GLU A 56 -40.92 -15.84 -29.08
C GLU A 56 -40.44 -14.79 -30.09
N SER A 57 -39.92 -13.67 -29.57
CA SER A 57 -39.42 -12.54 -30.33
C SER A 57 -38.22 -12.91 -31.21
N LEU A 58 -37.34 -13.82 -30.76
CA LEU A 58 -36.08 -14.18 -31.41
C LEU A 58 -36.26 -14.99 -32.71
N LEU A 59 -37.40 -15.65 -32.89
CA LEU A 59 -37.69 -16.47 -34.07
C LEU A 59 -38.31 -15.66 -35.22
N ILE A 60 -38.69 -14.40 -34.98
CA ILE A 60 -39.37 -13.56 -35.95
C ILE A 60 -38.34 -12.80 -36.80
N LYS A 61 -38.35 -13.02 -38.12
CA LYS A 61 -37.42 -12.38 -39.09
C LYS A 61 -37.33 -10.85 -38.93
N GLN A 62 -38.46 -10.18 -38.67
CA GLN A 62 -38.48 -8.74 -38.43
C GLN A 62 -37.69 -8.33 -37.18
N HIS A 63 -37.70 -9.16 -36.15
CA HIS A 63 -36.98 -8.90 -34.89
C HIS A 63 -35.47 -9.01 -35.08
N THR A 64 -35.02 -10.02 -35.83
CA THR A 64 -33.60 -10.18 -36.20
C THR A 64 -33.11 -8.99 -37.04
N MET A 65 -33.92 -8.51 -37.99
CA MET A 65 -33.58 -7.33 -38.79
C MET A 65 -33.49 -6.06 -37.94
N THR A 66 -34.44 -5.87 -37.01
CA THR A 66 -34.41 -4.73 -36.08
C THR A 66 -33.19 -4.79 -35.17
N PHE A 67 -32.82 -5.98 -34.69
CA PHE A 67 -31.61 -6.19 -33.89
C PHE A 67 -30.33 -5.86 -34.65
N LEU A 68 -30.18 -6.35 -35.88
CA LEU A 68 -29.04 -6.03 -36.74
C LEU A 68 -28.92 -4.54 -37.03
N PHE A 69 -30.05 -3.87 -37.28
CA PHE A 69 -30.08 -2.43 -37.48
C PHE A 69 -29.65 -1.66 -36.22
N ASN A 70 -30.14 -2.08 -35.05
CA ASN A 70 -29.74 -1.50 -33.76
C ASN A 70 -28.27 -1.73 -33.44
N ILE A 71 -27.67 -2.87 -33.84
CA ILE A 71 -26.22 -3.08 -33.73
C ILE A 71 -25.49 -1.99 -34.52
N VAL A 72 -25.84 -1.77 -35.80
CA VAL A 72 -25.17 -0.75 -36.63
C VAL A 72 -25.28 0.65 -36.02
N LEU A 73 -26.47 1.00 -35.52
CA LEU A 73 -26.69 2.31 -34.88
C LEU A 73 -25.95 2.47 -33.55
N MET A 74 -25.73 1.40 -32.80
CA MET A 74 -25.06 1.47 -31.50
C MET A 74 -23.54 1.57 -31.60
N VAL A 75 -22.92 1.20 -32.74
CA VAL A 75 -21.47 1.31 -32.95
C VAL A 75 -20.95 2.73 -32.66
N PRO A 76 -21.48 3.80 -33.29
CA PRO A 76 -21.00 5.15 -33.01
C PRO A 76 -21.25 5.57 -31.57
N VAL A 77 -22.35 5.13 -30.94
CA VAL A 77 -22.67 5.48 -29.55
C VAL A 77 -21.63 4.88 -28.59
N VAL A 78 -21.39 3.57 -28.68
CA VAL A 78 -20.42 2.87 -27.85
C VAL A 78 -19.01 3.46 -28.03
N LEU A 79 -18.63 3.78 -29.27
CA LEU A 79 -17.33 4.40 -29.57
C LEU A 79 -17.21 5.80 -28.97
N VAL A 80 -18.21 6.66 -29.14
CA VAL A 80 -18.18 8.03 -28.58
C VAL A 80 -18.12 7.99 -27.05
N VAL A 81 -18.92 7.14 -26.43
CA VAL A 81 -18.91 6.96 -24.97
C VAL A 81 -17.53 6.48 -24.51
N GLY A 82 -17.01 5.40 -25.12
CA GLY A 82 -15.70 4.84 -24.77
C GLY A 82 -14.55 5.84 -24.96
N MET A 83 -14.52 6.57 -26.07
CA MET A 83 -13.52 7.59 -26.34
C MET A 83 -13.60 8.76 -25.36
N THR A 84 -14.81 9.18 -24.99
CA THR A 84 -15.01 10.27 -24.02
C THR A 84 -14.52 9.86 -22.64
N VAL A 85 -14.87 8.66 -22.18
CA VAL A 85 -14.39 8.12 -20.90
C VAL A 85 -12.87 8.00 -20.92
N TYR A 86 -12.28 7.42 -21.97
CA TYR A 86 -10.83 7.32 -22.13
C TYR A 86 -10.12 8.68 -22.08
N SER A 87 -10.64 9.68 -22.78
CA SER A 87 -10.07 11.03 -22.82
C SER A 87 -10.09 11.70 -21.44
N LEU A 88 -11.21 11.58 -20.73
CA LEU A 88 -11.36 12.13 -19.38
C LEU A 88 -10.45 11.43 -18.38
N ASP A 89 -10.31 10.10 -18.48
CA ASP A 89 -9.46 9.32 -17.60
C ASP A 89 -7.97 9.61 -17.77
N LYS A 90 -7.54 9.94 -18.99
CA LYS A 90 -6.15 10.29 -19.30
C LYS A 90 -5.77 11.72 -18.90
N SER A 91 -6.74 12.59 -18.67
CA SER A 91 -6.45 13.99 -18.34
C SER A 91 -5.86 14.13 -16.92
N ALA A 92 -4.80 14.94 -16.80
CA ALA A 92 -4.15 15.19 -15.51
C ALA A 92 -5.07 15.89 -14.49
N TYR A 93 -6.01 16.71 -14.98
CA TYR A 93 -6.99 17.40 -14.14
C TYR A 93 -7.97 16.43 -13.49
N TRP A 94 -8.63 15.58 -14.30
CA TRP A 94 -9.65 14.67 -13.78
C TRP A 94 -9.07 13.48 -13.01
N SER A 95 -7.78 13.17 -13.17
CA SER A 95 -7.07 12.19 -12.35
C SER A 95 -7.07 12.57 -10.85
N ARG A 96 -7.00 13.87 -10.52
CA ARG A 96 -7.03 14.34 -9.12
C ARG A 96 -8.42 14.34 -8.51
N TYR A 97 -9.46 14.55 -9.33
CA TYR A 97 -10.85 14.68 -8.88
C TYR A 97 -11.72 13.56 -9.45
N LYS A 98 -11.48 12.31 -9.02
CA LYS A 98 -12.21 11.11 -9.51
C LYS A 98 -13.74 11.27 -9.39
N THR A 99 -14.25 11.72 -8.25
CA THR A 99 -15.70 11.89 -8.04
C THR A 99 -16.30 12.96 -8.96
N GLY A 100 -15.60 14.09 -9.13
CA GLY A 100 -16.03 15.16 -10.02
C GLY A 100 -16.07 14.71 -11.48
N ARG A 101 -15.11 13.87 -11.91
CA ARG A 101 -15.07 13.28 -13.26
C ARG A 101 -16.32 12.44 -13.52
N TRP A 102 -16.71 11.58 -12.57
CA TRP A 102 -17.89 10.73 -12.70
C TRP A 102 -19.18 11.55 -12.80
N ILE A 103 -19.33 12.58 -11.96
CA ILE A 103 -20.47 13.49 -12.03
C ILE A 103 -20.52 14.20 -13.38
N PHE A 104 -19.38 14.69 -13.86
CA PHE A 104 -19.27 15.35 -15.16
C PHE A 104 -19.58 14.38 -16.32
N GLN A 105 -19.06 13.15 -16.27
CA GLN A 105 -19.34 12.11 -17.26
C GLN A 105 -20.84 11.79 -17.31
N LEU A 106 -21.48 11.61 -16.16
CA LEU A 106 -22.90 11.32 -16.09
C LEU A 106 -23.74 12.49 -16.61
N LEU A 107 -23.43 13.73 -16.20
CA LEU A 107 -24.15 14.93 -16.62
C LEU A 107 -23.89 15.33 -18.07
N MET A 108 -22.73 15.02 -18.64
CA MET A 108 -22.46 15.29 -20.06
C MET A 108 -22.98 14.17 -20.93
N LEU A 109 -22.59 12.92 -20.67
CA LEU A 109 -22.89 11.81 -21.56
C LEU A 109 -24.35 11.41 -21.51
N CYS A 110 -25.03 11.45 -20.36
CA CYS A 110 -26.44 11.05 -20.36
C CYS A 110 -27.30 12.09 -21.11
N PRO A 111 -27.55 13.30 -20.58
CA PRO A 111 -28.51 14.20 -21.20
C PRO A 111 -28.03 14.79 -22.54
N VAL A 112 -26.74 15.13 -22.70
CA VAL A 112 -26.27 15.78 -23.94
C VAL A 112 -26.19 14.76 -25.07
N LEU A 113 -25.55 13.60 -24.85
CA LEU A 113 -25.46 12.58 -25.91
C LEU A 113 -26.85 12.00 -26.21
N GLY A 114 -27.69 11.78 -25.20
CA GLY A 114 -29.08 11.36 -25.39
C GLY A 114 -29.87 12.35 -26.26
N ALA A 115 -29.75 13.65 -25.99
CA ALA A 115 -30.41 14.68 -26.79
C ALA A 115 -29.87 14.76 -28.23
N VAL A 116 -28.54 14.62 -28.42
CA VAL A 116 -27.90 14.59 -29.74
C VAL A 116 -28.36 13.38 -30.54
N ILE A 117 -28.40 12.20 -29.94
CA ILE A 117 -28.89 10.97 -30.58
C ILE A 117 -30.34 11.16 -30.98
N LEU A 118 -31.20 11.62 -30.08
CA LEU A 118 -32.63 11.81 -30.37
C LEU A 118 -32.86 12.79 -31.52
N ARG A 119 -32.11 13.90 -31.55
CA ARG A 119 -32.16 14.86 -32.66
C ARG A 119 -31.69 14.26 -33.97
N THR A 120 -30.64 13.44 -33.93
CA THR A 120 -30.09 12.77 -35.11
C THR A 120 -31.08 11.74 -35.67
N VAL A 121 -31.66 10.91 -34.80
CA VAL A 121 -32.68 9.93 -35.17
C VAL A 121 -33.89 10.63 -35.77
N ARG A 122 -34.41 11.70 -35.15
CA ARG A 122 -35.51 12.50 -35.71
C ARG A 122 -35.18 12.99 -37.12
N TRP A 123 -33.99 13.56 -37.31
CA TRP A 123 -33.60 14.11 -38.61
C TRP A 123 -33.50 13.03 -39.69
N VAL A 124 -32.97 11.86 -39.34
CA VAL A 124 -32.90 10.70 -40.24
C VAL A 124 -34.29 10.19 -40.60
N TYR A 125 -35.19 10.07 -39.63
CA TYR A 125 -36.53 9.58 -39.89
C TYR A 125 -37.38 10.57 -40.69
N LEU A 126 -37.33 11.86 -40.35
CA LEU A 126 -38.00 12.91 -41.11
C LEU A 126 -37.48 12.95 -42.56
N GLY A 127 -36.15 12.83 -42.75
CA GLY A 127 -35.55 12.87 -44.08
C GLY A 127 -35.79 11.62 -44.94
N LEU A 128 -35.95 10.44 -44.33
CA LEU A 128 -36.13 9.17 -45.05
C LEU A 128 -37.59 8.74 -45.20
N PHE A 129 -38.43 9.04 -44.22
CA PHE A 129 -39.80 8.53 -44.11
C PHE A 129 -40.87 9.63 -44.07
N ASP A 130 -40.48 10.91 -44.01
CA ASP A 130 -41.39 12.08 -43.94
C ASP A 130 -42.39 12.04 -42.78
N GLU A 131 -42.06 11.27 -41.74
CA GLU A 131 -42.84 11.14 -40.50
C GLU A 131 -42.12 11.86 -39.35
N ASP A 132 -42.85 12.69 -38.60
CA ASP A 132 -42.31 13.33 -37.40
C ASP A 132 -42.52 12.42 -36.18
N LEU A 133 -41.43 11.84 -35.66
CA LEU A 133 -41.47 11.02 -34.45
C LEU A 133 -42.02 11.76 -33.22
N PHE A 134 -42.03 13.10 -33.23
CA PHE A 134 -42.58 13.89 -32.13
C PHE A 134 -44.09 13.76 -31.98
N GLU A 135 -44.82 13.46 -33.06
CA GLU A 135 -46.29 13.35 -33.00
C GLU A 135 -46.76 11.97 -32.52
N ILE A 136 -45.90 10.95 -32.58
CA ILE A 136 -46.26 9.54 -32.38
C ILE A 136 -45.98 9.06 -30.92
N GLY A 137 -45.49 9.93 -30.04
CA GLY A 137 -45.32 9.63 -28.60
C GLY A 137 -44.22 8.60 -28.26
N TYR A 138 -43.45 8.11 -29.23
CA TYR A 138 -42.37 7.14 -29.02
C TYR A 138 -41.08 7.75 -28.42
N ILE A 139 -41.00 9.08 -28.36
CA ILE A 139 -39.80 9.81 -27.96
C ILE A 139 -39.40 9.57 -26.51
N GLU A 140 -40.36 9.60 -25.57
CA GLU A 140 -40.03 9.47 -24.15
C GLU A 140 -39.45 8.09 -23.84
N ARG A 141 -40.07 7.04 -24.41
CA ARG A 141 -39.61 5.66 -24.27
C ARG A 141 -38.21 5.48 -24.88
N ASP A 142 -38.02 5.93 -26.11
CA ASP A 142 -36.76 5.71 -26.84
C ASP A 142 -35.63 6.57 -26.26
N PHE A 143 -35.93 7.76 -25.74
CA PHE A 143 -34.98 8.59 -24.99
C PHE A 143 -34.52 7.90 -23.70
N VAL A 144 -35.46 7.42 -22.87
CA VAL A 144 -35.14 6.70 -21.63
C VAL A 144 -34.28 5.47 -21.92
N LEU A 145 -34.58 4.74 -22.99
CA LEU A 145 -33.85 3.56 -23.38
C LEU A 145 -32.40 3.86 -23.81
N VAL A 146 -32.18 4.92 -24.61
CA VAL A 146 -30.83 5.38 -24.97
C VAL A 146 -30.06 5.84 -23.73
N MET A 147 -30.71 6.57 -22.82
CA MET A 147 -30.12 6.98 -21.55
C MET A 147 -29.69 5.78 -20.71
N MET A 148 -30.51 4.73 -20.64
CA MET A 148 -30.19 3.49 -19.94
C MET A 148 -29.01 2.76 -20.58
N CYS A 149 -28.92 2.72 -21.92
CA CYS A 149 -27.75 2.14 -22.60
C CYS A 149 -26.46 2.91 -22.28
N ILE A 150 -26.49 4.24 -22.28
CA ILE A 150 -25.34 5.08 -21.92
C ILE A 150 -24.96 4.84 -20.45
N LEU A 151 -25.93 4.83 -19.54
CA LEU A 151 -25.71 4.54 -18.12
C LEU A 151 -25.10 3.16 -17.91
N LEU A 152 -25.59 2.12 -18.59
CA LEU A 152 -25.05 0.77 -18.49
C LEU A 152 -23.57 0.73 -18.94
N GLN A 153 -23.24 1.46 -20.01
CA GLN A 153 -21.85 1.60 -20.45
C GLN A 153 -21.00 2.34 -19.41
N GLN A 154 -21.52 3.39 -18.76
CA GLN A 154 -20.82 4.07 -17.66
C GLN A 154 -20.56 3.14 -16.48
N VAL A 155 -21.57 2.36 -16.07
CA VAL A 155 -21.44 1.38 -14.98
C VAL A 155 -20.40 0.31 -15.34
N TYR A 156 -20.39 -0.17 -16.58
CA TYR A 156 -19.36 -1.10 -17.05
C TYR A 156 -17.95 -0.52 -16.86
N TYR A 157 -17.72 0.72 -17.33
CA TYR A 157 -16.42 1.37 -17.19
C TYR A 157 -16.04 1.63 -15.72
N LEU A 158 -17.01 1.92 -14.85
CA LEU A 158 -16.80 2.09 -13.42
C LEU A 158 -16.35 0.79 -12.76
N VAL A 159 -17.13 -0.28 -12.94
CA VAL A 159 -16.88 -1.59 -12.32
C VAL A 159 -15.56 -2.17 -12.81
N TYR A 160 -15.29 -2.11 -14.10
CA TYR A 160 -14.04 -2.61 -14.66
C TYR A 160 -12.83 -1.80 -14.18
N GLY A 161 -12.98 -0.48 -14.08
CA GLY A 161 -11.94 0.40 -13.50
C GLY A 161 -11.60 0.01 -12.07
N MET A 162 -12.61 -0.22 -11.22
CA MET A 162 -12.42 -0.67 -9.84
C MET A 162 -11.77 -2.05 -9.77
N TRP A 163 -12.22 -3.01 -10.59
CA TRP A 163 -11.67 -4.36 -10.61
C TRP A 163 -10.18 -4.37 -10.94
N ARG A 164 -9.75 -3.49 -11.86
CA ARG A 164 -8.35 -3.35 -12.21
C ARG A 164 -7.51 -2.72 -11.11
N GLU A 165 -8.02 -1.69 -10.42
CA GLU A 165 -7.33 -1.10 -9.25
C GLU A 165 -7.08 -2.17 -8.17
N ILE A 166 -8.04 -3.07 -7.97
CA ILE A 166 -7.90 -4.22 -7.06
C ILE A 166 -6.85 -5.21 -7.57
N GLU A 167 -6.86 -5.55 -8.85
CA GLU A 167 -5.88 -6.48 -9.45
C GLU A 167 -4.44 -5.92 -9.37
N ASP A 168 -4.26 -4.64 -9.62
CA ASP A 168 -2.96 -3.95 -9.53
C ASP A 168 -2.48 -3.89 -8.07
N LEU A 169 -3.38 -3.64 -7.11
CA LEU A 169 -3.05 -3.70 -5.69
C LEU A 169 -2.64 -5.11 -5.27
N HIS A 170 -3.38 -6.13 -5.71
CA HIS A 170 -3.07 -7.53 -5.41
C HIS A 170 -1.69 -7.94 -5.96
N LYS A 171 -1.36 -7.54 -7.20
CA LYS A 171 -0.01 -7.75 -7.77
C LYS A 171 1.06 -7.05 -6.96
N SER A 172 0.81 -5.83 -6.49
CA SER A 172 1.79 -5.12 -5.66
C SER A 172 2.05 -5.85 -4.34
N VAL A 173 1.01 -6.38 -3.69
CA VAL A 173 1.13 -7.16 -2.44
C VAL A 173 1.93 -8.44 -2.67
N LEU A 174 1.63 -9.20 -3.72
CA LEU A 174 2.39 -10.39 -4.10
C LEU A 174 3.89 -10.11 -4.30
N MET A 175 4.22 -8.99 -4.96
CA MET A 175 5.62 -8.57 -5.13
C MET A 175 6.31 -8.22 -3.81
N TYR A 176 5.58 -7.66 -2.83
CA TYR A 176 6.11 -7.40 -1.49
C TYR A 176 6.34 -8.69 -0.72
N GLU A 177 5.40 -9.64 -0.77
CA GLU A 177 5.54 -10.96 -0.13
C GLU A 177 6.72 -11.76 -0.70
N GLU A 178 6.90 -11.76 -2.03
CA GLU A 178 8.07 -12.39 -2.66
C GLU A 178 9.38 -11.73 -2.23
N LYS A 179 9.40 -10.40 -2.09
CA LYS A 179 10.58 -9.67 -1.65
C LYS A 179 10.91 -9.96 -0.19
N GLU A 180 9.90 -10.07 0.66
CA GLU A 180 10.05 -10.46 2.06
C GLU A 180 10.60 -11.89 2.19
N GLN A 181 10.07 -12.84 1.40
CA GLN A 181 10.60 -14.22 1.36
C GLN A 181 12.06 -14.27 0.92
N ARG A 182 12.46 -13.50 -0.10
CA ARG A 182 13.87 -13.43 -0.52
C ARG A 182 14.78 -12.90 0.59
N LEU A 183 14.33 -11.87 1.33
CA LEU A 183 15.11 -11.34 2.47
C LEU A 183 15.23 -12.36 3.61
N ILE A 184 14.19 -13.18 3.83
CA ILE A 184 14.25 -14.28 4.80
C ILE A 184 15.22 -15.37 4.33
N GLU A 185 15.20 -15.73 3.05
CA GLU A 185 16.13 -16.71 2.46
C GLU A 185 17.59 -16.23 2.47
N GLU A 186 17.84 -14.97 2.11
CA GLU A 186 19.16 -14.34 2.21
C GLU A 186 19.63 -14.30 3.68
N GLY A 187 18.75 -13.95 4.61
CA GLY A 187 19.03 -14.00 6.05
C GLY A 187 19.35 -15.41 6.55
N ALA A 188 18.69 -16.44 6.02
CA ALA A 188 18.97 -17.84 6.33
C ALA A 188 20.32 -18.31 5.72
N ALA A 189 20.66 -17.85 4.52
CA ALA A 189 21.94 -18.15 3.87
C ALA A 189 23.12 -17.52 4.64
N ILE A 190 22.99 -16.24 5.04
CA ILE A 190 23.98 -15.56 5.89
C ILE A 190 24.12 -16.27 7.23
N ARG A 191 23.01 -16.76 7.82
CA ARG A 191 23.04 -17.57 9.04
C ARG A 191 23.82 -18.87 8.84
N GLY A 192 23.60 -19.57 7.73
CA GLY A 192 24.34 -20.78 7.37
C GLY A 192 25.84 -20.52 7.16
N GLU A 193 26.19 -19.39 6.55
CA GLU A 193 27.58 -18.99 6.35
C GLU A 193 28.26 -18.60 7.68
N LEU A 194 27.55 -17.89 8.58
CA LEU A 194 28.02 -17.64 9.94
C LEU A 194 28.22 -18.95 10.73
N GLU A 195 27.31 -19.92 10.58
CA GLU A 195 27.42 -21.24 11.20
C GLU A 195 28.56 -22.09 10.60
N ALA A 196 28.91 -21.88 9.34
CA ALA A 196 30.10 -22.48 8.73
C ALA A 196 31.39 -21.81 9.24
N GLN A 197 31.41 -20.48 9.35
CA GLN A 197 32.53 -19.72 9.95
C GLN A 197 32.72 -20.06 11.44
N ARG A 198 31.65 -20.41 12.15
CA ARG A 198 31.67 -20.98 13.52
C ARG A 198 32.50 -22.27 13.62
N ALA A 199 32.58 -23.07 12.57
CA ALA A 199 33.41 -24.28 12.54
C ALA A 199 34.91 -23.97 12.36
N GLY A 200 35.26 -22.80 11.82
CA GLY A 200 36.65 -22.41 11.52
C GLY A 200 37.30 -21.50 12.57
N CYS A 201 36.54 -20.75 13.38
CA CYS A 201 37.10 -19.80 14.34
C CYS A 201 36.25 -19.74 15.62
N GLY A 202 36.48 -20.67 16.55
CA GLY A 202 35.65 -20.88 17.75
C GLY A 202 35.46 -19.65 18.65
N ASP A 203 36.48 -18.79 18.77
CA ASP A 203 36.42 -17.63 19.66
C ASP A 203 35.81 -16.39 18.98
N CYS A 204 36.08 -16.15 17.68
CA CYS A 204 35.55 -14.99 16.97
C CYS A 204 34.03 -15.08 16.73
N ALA A 205 33.51 -16.29 16.51
CA ALA A 205 32.09 -16.52 16.29
C ALA A 205 31.25 -16.22 17.54
N MET A 206 31.76 -16.54 18.74
CA MET A 206 31.08 -16.24 20.01
C MET A 206 30.89 -14.74 20.22
N TYR A 207 31.91 -13.93 19.94
CA TYR A 207 31.83 -12.47 20.09
C TYR A 207 30.89 -11.83 19.07
N LEU A 208 30.86 -12.33 17.83
CA LEU A 208 29.92 -11.87 16.80
C LEU A 208 28.47 -12.25 17.14
N ILE A 209 28.22 -13.45 17.67
CA ILE A 209 26.89 -13.87 18.12
C ILE A 209 26.40 -12.98 19.26
N TYR A 210 27.29 -12.65 20.21
CA TYR A 210 26.96 -11.79 21.33
C TYR A 210 26.72 -10.33 20.90
N ALA A 211 27.55 -9.79 20.00
CA ALA A 211 27.31 -8.47 19.41
C ALA A 211 26.00 -8.43 18.63
N TRP A 212 25.67 -9.49 17.88
CA TRP A 212 24.42 -9.61 17.16
C TRP A 212 23.21 -9.73 18.10
N SER A 213 23.32 -10.46 19.22
CA SER A 213 22.23 -10.56 20.19
C SER A 213 21.95 -9.23 20.86
N ILE A 214 22.99 -8.44 21.18
CA ILE A 214 22.84 -7.05 21.65
C ILE A 214 22.17 -6.20 20.58
N LEU A 215 22.64 -6.22 19.33
CA LEU A 215 22.02 -5.45 18.25
C LEU A 215 20.55 -5.83 18.04
N SER A 216 20.24 -7.13 18.05
CA SER A 216 18.87 -7.62 17.92
C SER A 216 17.99 -7.13 19.07
N ASP A 217 18.49 -7.20 20.31
CA ASP A 217 17.76 -6.72 21.50
C ASP A 217 17.56 -5.19 21.49
N MET A 218 18.51 -4.41 20.92
CA MET A 218 18.42 -2.94 20.86
C MET A 218 17.22 -2.43 20.06
N TYR A 219 16.84 -3.18 19.02
CA TYR A 219 15.77 -2.84 18.09
C TYR A 219 14.43 -3.49 18.44
N LYS A 220 14.36 -4.33 19.47
CA LYS A 220 13.08 -4.85 19.96
C LYS A 220 12.22 -3.69 20.45
N GLU A 221 10.96 -3.71 20.03
CA GLU A 221 9.99 -2.69 20.40
C GLU A 221 9.22 -3.11 21.64
N ILE A 222 8.98 -2.14 22.52
CA ILE A 222 8.15 -2.29 23.70
C ILE A 222 7.06 -1.21 23.72
N GLU A 223 5.89 -1.58 24.22
CA GLU A 223 4.74 -0.69 24.33
C GLU A 223 4.83 0.16 25.60
N VAL A 224 4.83 1.48 25.41
CA VAL A 224 4.92 2.46 26.49
C VAL A 224 3.83 3.51 26.38
N SER A 225 3.39 4.04 27.51
CA SER A 225 2.40 5.12 27.59
C SER A 225 3.00 6.31 28.33
N PHE A 226 2.90 7.49 27.71
CA PHE A 226 3.38 8.76 28.27
C PHE A 226 2.31 9.44 29.14
N ASP A 227 1.03 9.37 28.73
CA ASP A 227 -0.06 10.14 29.33
C ASP A 227 -1.28 9.25 29.69
N GLU A 228 -1.08 7.94 29.92
CA GLU A 228 -2.11 6.93 30.25
C GLU A 228 -3.19 6.71 29.17
N THR A 229 -3.27 7.52 28.12
CA THR A 229 -4.33 7.48 27.09
C THR A 229 -3.97 6.71 25.82
N ALA A 230 -2.69 6.56 25.49
CA ALA A 230 -2.24 5.89 24.27
C ALA A 230 -0.91 5.18 24.47
N PHE A 231 -0.80 3.95 23.94
CA PHE A 231 0.44 3.20 23.90
C PHE A 231 1.16 3.44 22.57
N VAL A 232 2.47 3.65 22.65
CA VAL A 232 3.37 3.86 21.52
C VAL A 232 4.50 2.83 21.63
N HIS A 233 4.92 2.29 20.49
CA HIS A 233 6.06 1.40 20.42
C HIS A 233 7.36 2.20 20.42
N ILE A 234 8.25 1.90 21.36
CA ILE A 234 9.61 2.45 21.38
C ILE A 234 10.65 1.33 21.42
N PRO A 235 11.80 1.51 20.76
CA PRO A 235 12.94 0.60 20.90
C PRO A 235 13.50 0.56 22.33
N VAL A 236 13.87 -0.63 22.80
CA VAL A 236 14.44 -0.87 24.15
C VAL A 236 15.71 -0.05 24.41
N ARG A 237 16.49 0.28 23.38
CA ARG A 237 17.69 1.13 23.52
C ARG A 237 17.43 2.51 24.12
N PHE A 238 16.19 3.01 24.11
CA PHE A 238 15.84 4.30 24.69
C PHE A 238 15.51 4.23 26.19
N LEU A 239 15.52 3.03 26.78
CA LEU A 239 15.33 2.84 28.21
C LEU A 239 16.65 3.03 28.96
N SER A 240 16.57 3.67 30.12
CA SER A 240 17.64 3.73 31.11
C SER A 240 17.46 2.62 32.14
N LYS A 241 16.30 2.59 32.81
CA LYS A 241 15.94 1.55 33.78
C LYS A 241 14.46 1.23 33.76
N VAL A 242 14.10 0.07 34.29
CA VAL A 242 12.71 -0.38 34.44
C VAL A 242 12.49 -0.84 35.87
N TYR A 243 11.42 -0.38 36.52
CA TYR A 243 11.13 -0.69 37.92
C TYR A 243 9.64 -0.87 38.19
N ILE A 244 9.33 -1.48 39.34
CA ILE A 244 7.95 -1.69 39.80
C ILE A 244 7.60 -0.62 40.82
N GLN A 245 6.45 0.03 40.63
CA GLN A 245 5.84 0.87 41.65
C GLN A 245 4.46 0.32 41.99
N LYS A 246 4.13 0.28 43.29
CA LYS A 246 2.79 -0.10 43.75
C LYS A 246 1.96 1.16 43.94
N LYS A 247 0.86 1.29 43.18
CA LYS A 247 -0.13 2.36 43.32
C LYS A 247 -1.47 1.70 43.62
N ASP A 248 -2.09 2.06 44.74
CA ASP A 248 -3.41 1.55 45.16
C ASP A 248 -3.51 0.01 45.21
N GLY A 249 -2.42 -0.67 45.60
CA GLY A 249 -2.35 -2.13 45.67
C GLY A 249 -2.11 -2.84 44.33
N VAL A 250 -2.15 -2.10 43.21
CA VAL A 250 -1.83 -2.60 41.86
C VAL A 250 -0.35 -2.40 41.57
N LYS A 251 0.32 -3.43 41.03
CA LYS A 251 1.70 -3.35 40.56
C LYS A 251 1.71 -2.73 39.16
N LEU A 252 2.35 -1.57 39.03
CA LEU A 252 2.56 -0.90 37.76
C LEU A 252 4.06 -0.95 37.41
N PHE A 253 4.35 -1.07 36.13
CA PHE A 253 5.71 -1.16 35.62
C PHE A 253 6.06 0.15 34.95
N TYR A 254 7.11 0.80 35.44
CA TYR A 254 7.58 2.07 34.91
C TYR A 254 8.95 1.88 34.26
N ALA A 255 9.18 2.60 33.18
CA ALA A 255 10.50 2.75 32.59
C ALA A 255 10.91 4.21 32.63
N LYS A 256 12.18 4.45 32.94
CA LYS A 256 12.80 5.75 32.75
C LYS A 256 13.53 5.77 31.42
N LEU A 257 13.28 6.77 30.61
CA LEU A 257 13.94 6.97 29.33
C LEU A 257 15.28 7.69 29.52
N LEU A 258 16.15 7.61 28.50
CA LEU A 258 17.44 8.34 28.48
C LEU A 258 17.29 9.88 28.60
N ASN A 259 16.10 10.41 28.31
CA ASN A 259 15.76 11.84 28.42
C ASN A 259 15.08 12.19 29.77
N GLU A 260 15.23 11.34 30.79
CA GLU A 260 14.72 11.51 32.15
C GLU A 260 13.20 11.37 32.32
N ARG A 261 12.44 11.19 31.23
CA ARG A 261 10.99 10.99 31.32
C ARG A 261 10.65 9.59 31.82
N GLU A 262 9.65 9.50 32.69
CA GLU A 262 9.06 8.24 33.12
C GLU A 262 7.88 7.88 32.22
N VAL A 263 7.78 6.61 31.85
CA VAL A 263 6.70 6.06 31.02
C VAL A 263 6.16 4.78 31.64
N LEU A 264 4.87 4.54 31.45
CA LEU A 264 4.22 3.30 31.89
C LEU A 264 4.43 2.20 30.85
N LEU A 265 4.84 1.01 31.27
CA LEU A 265 5.04 -0.15 30.39
C LEU A 265 3.79 -1.04 30.35
N ASN A 266 3.43 -1.52 29.16
CA ASN A 266 2.42 -2.58 29.00
C ASN A 266 3.09 -3.97 29.12
N ILE A 267 3.46 -4.38 30.33
CA ILE A 267 4.09 -5.69 30.58
C ILE A 267 3.47 -6.39 31.78
N ASN A 268 3.52 -7.72 31.77
CA ASN A 268 2.96 -8.56 32.84
C ASN A 268 3.97 -8.84 33.97
N SER A 269 5.28 -8.80 33.68
CA SER A 269 6.33 -9.07 34.67
C SER A 269 7.69 -8.53 34.22
N LEU A 270 8.55 -8.18 35.19
CA LEU A 270 9.95 -7.84 34.92
C LEU A 270 10.73 -9.04 34.35
N SER A 271 10.51 -10.24 34.86
CA SER A 271 11.19 -11.44 34.35
C SER A 271 10.85 -11.74 32.89
N GLY A 272 9.62 -11.44 32.46
CA GLY A 272 9.22 -11.55 31.06
C GLY A 272 9.95 -10.54 30.17
N LEU A 273 10.17 -9.33 30.67
CA LEU A 273 10.94 -8.31 29.94
C LEU A 273 12.45 -8.63 29.90
N GLU A 274 13.02 -9.13 31.00
CA GLU A 274 14.40 -9.64 31.05
C GLU A 274 14.60 -10.80 30.06
N ALA A 275 13.65 -11.74 29.99
CA ALA A 275 13.70 -12.85 29.03
C ALA A 275 13.52 -12.39 27.56
N LEU A 276 12.80 -11.29 27.34
CA LEU A 276 12.62 -10.72 26.00
C LEU A 276 13.90 -10.07 25.48
N CYS A 277 14.64 -9.36 26.35
CA CYS A 277 15.87 -8.64 25.98
C CYS A 277 17.03 -8.99 26.93
N PRO A 278 17.47 -10.26 26.98
CA PRO A 278 18.41 -10.76 27.99
C PRO A 278 19.82 -10.23 27.80
N SER A 279 20.15 -9.72 26.61
CA SER A 279 21.48 -9.18 26.30
C SER A 279 21.63 -7.71 26.67
N ILE A 280 20.56 -7.05 27.11
CA ILE A 280 20.57 -5.60 27.38
C ILE A 280 20.00 -5.27 28.75
N LEU A 281 18.95 -5.98 29.17
CA LEU A 281 18.29 -5.73 30.44
C LEU A 281 18.82 -6.71 31.48
N VAL A 282 19.49 -6.18 32.49
CA VAL A 282 20.06 -6.97 33.59
C VAL A 282 19.34 -6.62 34.88
N LYS A 283 18.97 -7.66 35.62
CA LYS A 283 18.34 -7.49 36.93
C LYS A 283 19.32 -6.89 37.94
N ASN A 284 18.93 -5.77 38.56
CA ASN A 284 19.66 -5.13 39.64
C ASN A 284 19.07 -5.47 41.02
N LYS A 285 17.74 -5.42 41.14
CA LYS A 285 17.00 -5.73 42.37
C LYS A 285 15.78 -6.58 42.03
N THR A 286 15.04 -7.02 43.06
CA THR A 286 13.80 -7.78 42.86
C THR A 286 12.75 -7.03 42.04
N ASP A 287 12.82 -5.70 42.05
CA ASP A 287 11.87 -4.75 41.51
C ASP A 287 12.50 -3.81 40.46
N GLU A 288 13.72 -4.07 39.99
CA GLU A 288 14.44 -3.19 39.06
C GLU A 288 15.32 -3.95 38.06
N LEU A 289 15.22 -3.56 36.79
CA LEU A 289 16.10 -3.91 35.68
C LEU A 289 16.86 -2.66 35.20
N ILE A 290 18.11 -2.83 34.82
CA ILE A 290 18.97 -1.78 34.28
C ILE A 290 19.29 -2.12 32.83
N ASN A 291 19.21 -1.12 31.95
CA ASN A 291 19.75 -1.23 30.60
C ASN A 291 21.27 -1.01 30.67
N ILE A 292 22.05 -2.03 30.34
CA ILE A 292 23.52 -1.95 30.36
C ILE A 292 24.08 -0.86 29.44
N LEU A 293 23.38 -0.55 28.33
CA LEU A 293 23.80 0.47 27.38
C LEU A 293 23.57 1.88 27.91
N SER A 294 22.79 2.01 28.99
CA SER A 294 22.59 3.27 29.67
C SER A 294 23.65 3.57 30.73
N ILE A 295 24.54 2.62 31.06
CA ILE A 295 25.60 2.83 32.05
C ILE A 295 26.65 3.77 31.48
N ARG A 296 26.85 4.91 32.14
CA ARG A 296 27.85 5.92 31.77
C ARG A 296 29.17 5.70 32.51
N THR A 297 29.10 5.56 33.82
CA THR A 297 30.26 5.33 34.68
C THR A 297 29.88 4.47 35.88
N VAL A 298 30.86 3.74 36.41
CA VAL A 298 30.73 2.96 37.64
C VAL A 298 31.60 3.61 38.72
N GLU A 299 31.00 3.96 39.86
CA GLU A 299 31.70 4.43 41.04
C GLU A 299 31.65 3.38 42.14
N ILE A 300 32.80 3.06 42.74
CA ILE A 300 32.87 2.17 43.90
C ILE A 300 33.18 3.01 45.13
N LYS A 301 32.26 3.04 46.10
CA LYS A 301 32.42 3.73 47.38
C LYS A 301 32.08 2.76 48.51
N GLU A 302 32.97 2.62 49.49
CA GLU A 302 32.71 1.87 50.73
C GLU A 302 32.17 0.44 50.52
N ASP A 303 32.77 -0.33 49.60
CA ASP A 303 32.37 -1.70 49.22
C ASP A 303 30.98 -1.80 48.54
N ARG A 304 30.46 -0.67 48.03
CA ARG A 304 29.21 -0.60 47.23
C ARG A 304 29.48 -0.04 45.85
N ALA A 305 28.79 -0.60 44.85
CA ALA A 305 28.87 -0.16 43.47
C ALA A 305 27.67 0.74 43.14
N TYR A 306 27.96 1.89 42.53
CA TYR A 306 26.99 2.86 42.06
C TYR A 306 27.15 3.03 40.55
N LEU A 307 26.04 2.87 39.82
CA LEU A 307 26.00 3.07 38.37
C LEU A 307 25.42 4.45 38.09
N ASP A 308 26.19 5.31 37.44
CA ASP A 308 25.66 6.52 36.82
C ASP A 308 25.06 6.16 35.47
N LEU A 309 23.76 6.36 35.32
CA LEU A 309 23.01 6.04 34.11
C LEU A 309 22.72 7.31 33.29
N PHE A 310 22.72 7.18 31.97
CA PHE A 310 22.14 8.18 31.09
C PHE A 310 20.67 8.45 31.49
N GLY A 311 20.34 9.73 31.68
CA GLY A 311 19.10 10.16 32.34
C GLY A 311 19.28 10.62 33.79
N GLY A 312 20.51 10.95 34.20
CA GLY A 312 20.82 11.70 35.41
C GLY A 312 20.61 10.93 36.71
N GLU A 313 20.66 9.60 36.66
CA GLU A 313 20.32 8.76 37.80
C GLU A 313 21.49 7.90 38.28
N ILE A 314 21.72 7.90 39.59
CA ILE A 314 22.72 7.06 40.23
C ILE A 314 22.01 5.91 40.96
N VAL A 315 22.30 4.68 40.53
CA VAL A 315 21.66 3.48 41.07
C VAL A 315 22.67 2.66 41.87
N GLU A 316 22.32 2.33 43.12
CA GLU A 316 23.08 1.40 43.94
C GLU A 316 22.83 -0.04 43.51
N VAL A 317 23.90 -0.80 43.30
CA VAL A 317 23.89 -2.19 42.87
C VAL A 317 24.24 -3.11 44.04
N GLY A 318 23.40 -4.12 44.28
CA GLY A 318 23.66 -5.12 45.31
C GLY A 318 24.88 -5.97 44.96
N LYS A 319 25.68 -6.36 45.96
CA LYS A 319 26.96 -7.08 45.78
C LYS A 319 26.88 -8.31 44.84
N VAL A 320 25.84 -9.13 44.99
CA VAL A 320 25.60 -10.32 44.15
C VAL A 320 25.31 -9.95 42.68
N TYR A 321 24.54 -8.87 42.47
CA TYR A 321 24.20 -8.39 41.14
C TYR A 321 25.39 -7.67 40.49
N TRP A 322 26.21 -6.99 41.30
CA TRP A 322 27.45 -6.37 40.85
C TRP A 322 28.44 -7.40 40.32
N GLU A 323 28.62 -8.53 40.99
CA GLU A 323 29.50 -9.60 40.48
C GLU A 323 29.02 -10.14 39.13
N ARG A 324 27.71 -10.35 38.96
CA ARG A 324 27.12 -10.79 37.69
C ARG A 324 27.27 -9.74 36.59
N LEU A 325 26.99 -8.48 36.91
CA LEU A 325 27.12 -7.37 35.97
C LEU A 325 28.57 -7.13 35.58
N ARG A 326 29.50 -7.26 36.52
CA ARG A 326 30.93 -7.11 36.28
C ARG A 326 31.45 -8.16 35.30
N ILE A 327 31.10 -9.43 35.48
CA ILE A 327 31.45 -10.49 34.54
C ILE A 327 30.92 -10.15 33.14
N TYR A 328 29.68 -9.68 33.08
CA TYR A 328 29.04 -9.30 31.82
C TYR A 328 29.73 -8.12 31.13
N LEU A 329 30.09 -7.07 31.88
CA LEU A 329 30.82 -5.90 31.37
C LEU A 329 32.24 -6.27 30.92
N ASP A 330 32.94 -7.11 31.68
CA ASP A 330 34.28 -7.61 31.32
C ASP A 330 34.23 -8.44 30.03
N GLU A 331 33.19 -9.26 29.85
CA GLU A 331 32.97 -10.03 28.61
C GLU A 331 32.66 -9.12 27.41
N LEU A 332 31.82 -8.11 27.61
CA LEU A 332 31.48 -7.11 26.59
C LEU A 332 32.70 -6.29 26.15
N GLU A 333 33.51 -5.84 27.10
CA GLU A 333 34.73 -5.09 26.82
C GLU A 333 35.73 -5.94 26.02
N ARG A 334 35.95 -7.20 26.42
CA ARG A 334 36.79 -8.15 25.67
C ARG A 334 36.25 -8.40 24.26
N ALA A 335 34.94 -8.53 24.10
CA ALA A 335 34.30 -8.71 22.80
C ALA A 335 34.54 -7.49 21.89
N MET A 336 34.37 -6.28 22.43
CA MET A 336 34.58 -5.03 21.71
C MET A 336 36.04 -4.83 21.31
N ASP A 337 36.97 -5.10 22.20
CA ASP A 337 38.39 -4.95 21.91
C ASP A 337 38.88 -5.99 20.90
N LYS A 338 38.36 -7.23 20.95
CA LYS A 338 38.65 -8.24 19.93
C LYS A 338 38.08 -7.84 18.57
N ALA A 339 36.87 -7.28 18.53
CA ALA A 339 36.27 -6.76 17.30
C ALA A 339 37.10 -5.61 16.70
N LYS A 340 37.60 -4.68 17.53
CA LYS A 340 38.51 -3.61 17.09
C LYS A 340 39.82 -4.16 16.54
N GLU A 341 40.41 -5.19 17.17
CA GLU A 341 41.63 -5.85 16.69
C GLU A 341 41.43 -6.48 15.31
N LEU A 342 40.30 -7.16 15.10
CA LEU A 342 39.94 -7.78 13.82
C LEU A 342 39.69 -6.75 12.72
N LEU A 343 38.98 -5.66 13.04
CA LEU A 343 38.77 -4.54 12.11
C LEU A 343 40.10 -3.92 11.67
N LYS A 344 41.04 -3.74 12.62
CA LYS A 344 42.37 -3.21 12.31
C LYS A 344 43.17 -4.14 11.39
N ARG A 345 43.16 -5.45 11.65
CA ARG A 345 43.84 -6.45 10.79
C ARG A 345 43.27 -6.48 9.37
N ASN A 346 41.95 -6.39 9.20
CA ASN A 346 41.34 -6.34 7.86
C ASN A 346 41.70 -5.06 7.09
N TRP A 347 41.86 -3.93 7.78
CA TRP A 347 42.34 -2.68 7.16
C TRP A 347 43.81 -2.75 6.75
N ASP A 348 44.68 -3.36 7.57
CA ASP A 348 46.09 -3.53 7.23
C ASP A 348 46.27 -4.47 6.02
N VAL A 349 45.43 -5.50 5.88
CA VAL A 349 45.46 -6.43 4.73
C VAL A 349 44.95 -5.78 3.43
N GLN A 350 43.96 -4.88 3.51
CA GLN A 350 43.49 -4.11 2.33
C GLN A 350 44.44 -2.98 1.91
N GLY A 351 45.28 -2.48 2.83
CA GLY A 351 46.29 -1.46 2.53
C GLY A 351 47.59 -2.00 1.93
N GLU A 352 47.81 -3.32 1.91
CA GLU A 352 48.95 -3.97 1.24
C GLU A 352 48.60 -4.49 -0.17
N GLU A 353 47.32 -4.45 -0.57
CA GLU A 353 46.85 -4.81 -1.92
C GLU A 353 46.59 -3.61 -2.85
N GLU A 354 46.80 -2.36 -2.38
CA GLU A 354 46.93 -1.15 -3.22
C GLU A 354 48.41 -0.76 -3.40
#